data_AF-A0A943RUL8-F1
#
_entry.id   AF-A0A943RUL8-F1
#
_cell.length_a   1.000
_cell.length_b   1.000
_cell.length_c   1.000
_cell.angle_alpha   90.00
_cell.angle_beta   90.00
_cell.angle_gamma   90.00
#
_symmetry.space_group_name_H-M   'P 1'
#
loop_
_entity.id
_entity.type
_entity.pdbx_description
1 polymer ?
#
loop_
_entity_poly.entity_id
_entity_poly.type
_entity_poly.pdbx_seq_one_letter_code
_entity_poly.pdbx_strand_id
1 'polypeptide(L)'
;MSTEKIIKSKSGWLFLLITIALFAVAALFLANFVLSAIAADRNPRLDPSFPSIIGALVFFFAGLFVSSGLFSLQPGQAKVCVLFGKYIGTVKDEGLRWANPYYAKTLSTNVGDLSSLAAGVTPSVNVHTSIISTRARTLNGDVLKVNDRMGNPIEIAEVVVWRVSDTAKALFDVDDYDSYVAMQ
;
A
#
# COMPACT_ATOMS: atom_id res chain seq x y z
N MET A 1 -10.92 -19.66 8.36
CA MET A 1 -11.49 -18.99 7.18
C MET A 1 -11.95 -17.60 7.56
N SER A 2 -11.14 -16.59 7.28
CA SER A 2 -11.49 -15.18 7.51
C SER A 2 -12.31 -14.67 6.33
N THR A 3 -13.61 -14.56 6.52
CA THR A 3 -14.48 -13.82 5.58
C THR A 3 -14.07 -12.35 5.58
N GLU A 4 -14.01 -11.72 4.41
CA GLU A 4 -13.66 -10.30 4.28
C GLU A 4 -14.45 -9.41 5.24
N LYS A 5 -13.74 -8.59 6.02
CA LYS A 5 -14.35 -7.57 6.88
C LYS A 5 -14.10 -6.20 6.27
N ILE A 6 -15.14 -5.61 5.68
CA ILE A 6 -15.06 -4.27 5.09
C ILE A 6 -15.04 -3.23 6.21
N ILE A 7 -14.02 -2.38 6.22
CA ILE A 7 -13.89 -1.26 7.16
C ILE A 7 -13.98 0.07 6.40
N LYS A 8 -14.76 1.02 6.92
CA LYS A 8 -14.89 2.37 6.35
C LYS A 8 -13.69 3.22 6.77
N SER A 9 -13.00 3.81 5.80
CA SER A 9 -11.82 4.65 6.04
C SER A 9 -12.19 6.13 6.19
N LYS A 10 -11.52 6.82 7.12
CA LYS A 10 -11.63 8.28 7.28
C LYS A 10 -11.06 9.00 6.04
N SER A 11 -11.52 10.21 5.76
CA SER A 11 -11.04 10.96 4.60
C SER A 11 -9.55 11.27 4.73
N GLY A 12 -8.73 10.87 3.75
CA GLY A 12 -7.30 11.14 3.76
C GLY A 12 -6.97 12.61 3.53
N TRP A 13 -7.87 13.38 2.92
CA TRP A 13 -7.74 14.83 2.76
C TRP A 13 -7.68 15.58 4.09
N LEU A 14 -8.48 15.19 5.07
CA LEU A 14 -8.46 15.80 6.40
C LEU A 14 -7.10 15.55 7.07
N PHE A 15 -6.58 14.32 6.97
CA PHE A 15 -5.26 13.99 7.49
C PHE A 15 -4.12 14.65 6.71
N LEU A 16 -4.29 14.87 5.40
CA LEU A 16 -3.34 15.63 4.59
C LEU A 16 -3.23 17.09 5.09
N LEU A 17 -4.37 17.74 5.33
CA LEU A 17 -4.39 19.09 5.91
C LEU A 17 -3.74 19.12 7.29
N ILE A 18 -4.00 18.10 8.13
CA ILE A 18 -3.34 17.96 9.42
C ILE A 18 -1.82 17.83 9.24
N THR A 19 -1.33 16.99 8.33
CA THR A 19 0.12 16.87 8.09
C THR A 19 0.74 18.18 7.64
N ILE A 20 0.09 18.90 6.72
CA ILE A 20 0.58 20.21 6.26
C ILE A 20 0.63 21.19 7.43
N ALA A 21 -0.42 21.24 8.25
CA ALA A 21 -0.46 22.09 9.44
C ALA A 21 0.65 21.71 10.44
N LEU A 22 0.91 20.42 10.64
CA LEU A 22 1.95 19.91 11.54
C LEU A 22 3.36 20.31 11.07
N PHE A 23 3.64 20.17 9.77
CA PHE A 23 4.90 20.64 9.19
C PHE A 23 5.02 22.16 9.20
N ALA A 24 3.93 22.90 8.97
CA ALA A 24 3.92 24.36 9.08
C ALA A 24 4.22 24.83 10.51
N VAL A 25 3.61 24.20 11.52
CA VAL A 25 3.91 24.46 12.93
C VAL A 25 5.38 24.14 13.23
N ALA A 26 5.89 22.98 12.80
CA ALA A 26 7.31 22.64 12.99
C ALA A 26 8.25 23.70 12.38
N ALA A 27 7.94 24.18 11.17
CA ALA A 27 8.69 25.22 10.49
C ALA A 27 8.62 26.57 11.21
N LEU A 28 7.46 26.95 11.77
CA LEU A 28 7.31 28.17 12.57
C LEU A 28 8.11 28.10 13.88
N PHE A 29 8.11 26.96 14.57
CA PHE A 29 8.93 26.76 15.76
C PHE A 29 10.43 26.84 15.43
N LEU A 30 10.85 26.27 14.30
CA LEU A 30 12.23 26.37 13.82
C LEU A 30 12.61 27.79 13.41
N ALA A 31 11.73 28.51 12.70
CA ALA A 31 11.95 29.90 12.32
C ALA A 31 12.05 30.83 13.53
N ASN A 32 11.19 30.63 14.54
CA ASN A 32 11.28 31.35 15.81
C ASN A 32 12.59 31.07 16.52
N PHE A 33 13.05 29.82 16.56
CA PHE A 33 14.36 29.47 17.13
C PHE A 33 15.51 30.18 16.41
N VAL A 34 15.52 30.17 15.07
CA VAL A 34 16.55 30.84 14.26
C VAL A 34 16.53 32.35 14.44
N LEU A 35 15.34 32.96 14.46
CA LEU A 35 15.19 34.40 14.64
C LEU A 35 15.64 34.84 16.05
N SER A 36 15.34 34.03 17.07
CA SER A 36 15.84 34.21 18.43
C SER A 36 17.37 34.07 18.50
N ALA A 37 17.96 33.12 17.77
CA ALA A 37 19.42 32.92 17.70
C ALA A 37 20.17 34.12 17.11
N ILE A 38 19.59 34.77 16.10
CA ILE A 38 20.18 35.96 15.48
C ILE A 38 19.91 37.23 16.33
N ALA A 39 18.75 37.30 16.99
CA ALA A 39 18.37 38.45 17.82
C ALA A 39 19.03 38.44 19.21
N ALA A 40 19.63 37.32 19.63
CA ALA A 40 20.34 37.17 20.89
C ALA A 40 21.43 38.24 21.09
N ASP A 41 22.09 38.66 20.02
CA ASP A 41 23.12 39.73 20.06
C ASP A 41 22.55 41.15 20.25
N ARG A 42 21.26 41.36 19.94
CA ARG A 42 20.60 42.69 20.03
C ARG A 42 19.72 42.86 21.26
N ASN A 43 19.05 41.81 21.74
CA ASN A 43 18.06 41.87 22.82
C ASN A 43 18.12 40.63 23.73
N PRO A 44 18.59 40.73 25.01
CA PRO A 44 18.71 39.61 25.95
C PRO A 44 17.37 39.11 26.54
N ARG A 45 16.23 39.42 25.91
CA ARG A 45 14.90 38.88 26.27
C ARG A 45 14.42 37.81 25.29
N LEU A 46 15.09 37.67 24.16
CA LEU A 46 14.79 36.69 23.12
C LEU A 46 15.91 35.65 23.06
N ASP A 47 16.24 35.06 24.21
CA ASP A 47 17.27 34.03 24.26
C ASP A 47 16.79 32.77 23.54
N PRO A 48 17.64 32.12 22.71
CA PRO A 48 17.29 30.88 22.03
C PRO A 48 17.02 29.80 23.07
N SER A 49 15.74 29.52 23.30
CA SER A 49 15.35 28.58 24.34
C SER A 49 15.34 27.15 23.80
N PHE A 50 16.01 26.22 24.49
CA PHE A 50 15.99 24.77 24.20
C PHE A 50 14.58 24.17 24.00
N PRO A 51 13.50 24.64 24.67
CA PRO A 51 12.15 24.14 24.41
C PRO A 51 11.67 24.34 22.96
N SER A 52 12.10 25.39 22.27
CA SER A 52 11.65 25.67 20.90
C SER A 52 12.20 24.68 19.86
N ILE A 53 13.46 24.26 20.01
CA ILE A 53 14.07 23.25 19.13
C ILE A 53 13.49 21.85 19.40
N ILE A 54 13.22 21.52 20.66
CA ILE A 54 12.57 20.26 21.04
C ILE A 54 11.15 20.23 20.46
N GLY A 55 10.40 21.33 20.57
CA GLY A 55 9.08 21.47 19.96
C GLY A 55 9.12 21.25 18.45
N ALA A 56 10.04 21.90 17.74
CA ALA A 56 10.19 21.74 16.30
C ALA A 56 10.45 20.28 15.89
N LEU A 57 11.34 19.58 16.59
CA LEU A 57 11.64 18.17 16.33
C LEU A 57 10.43 17.26 16.59
N VAL A 58 9.72 17.46 17.71
CA VAL A 58 8.53 16.66 18.05
C VAL A 58 7.45 16.80 16.99
N PHE A 59 7.14 18.04 16.57
CA PHE A 59 6.17 18.27 15.50
C PHE A 59 6.67 17.74 14.15
N PHE A 60 7.97 17.84 13.84
CA PHE A 60 8.52 17.29 12.61
C PHE A 60 8.38 15.75 12.53
N PHE A 61 8.76 15.04 13.59
CA PHE A 61 8.61 13.58 13.64
C PHE A 61 7.15 13.13 13.69
N ALA A 62 6.28 13.86 14.40
CA ALA A 62 4.85 13.60 14.37
C ALA A 62 4.28 13.78 12.95
N GLY A 63 4.74 14.79 12.20
CA GLY A 63 4.33 15.02 10.81
C GLY A 63 4.75 13.87 9.90
N LEU A 64 5.99 13.39 10.06
CA LEU A 64 6.52 12.24 9.32
C LEU A 64 5.77 10.94 9.65
N PHE A 65 5.36 10.76 10.91
CA PHE A 65 4.58 9.60 11.32
C PHE A 65 3.18 9.61 10.69
N VAL A 66 2.48 10.75 10.70
CA VAL A 66 1.14 10.87 10.11
C VAL A 66 1.20 10.73 8.58
N SER A 67 2.24 11.30 7.93
CA SER A 67 2.40 11.20 6.47
C SER A 67 2.68 9.78 5.98
N SER A 68 3.40 8.97 6.78
CA SER A 68 3.67 7.55 6.46
C SER A 68 2.40 6.68 6.40
N GLY A 69 1.30 7.15 7.00
CA GLY A 69 -0.02 6.49 6.97
C GLY A 69 -0.92 6.89 5.80
N LEU A 70 -0.53 7.87 4.99
CA LEU A 70 -1.31 8.34 3.85
C LEU A 70 -1.12 7.40 2.64
N PHE A 71 -2.21 7.05 1.97
CA PHE A 71 -2.17 6.25 0.75
C PHE A 71 -3.33 6.60 -0.18
N SER A 72 -3.16 6.38 -1.47
CA SER A 72 -4.23 6.52 -2.46
C SER A 72 -4.76 5.15 -2.89
N LEU A 73 -6.06 5.06 -3.11
CA LEU A 73 -6.72 3.92 -3.74
C LEU A 73 -7.42 4.37 -5.02
N GLN A 74 -7.12 3.68 -6.12
CA GLN A 74 -7.81 3.91 -7.38
C GLN A 74 -9.15 3.15 -7.41
N PRO A 75 -10.15 3.59 -8.20
CA PRO A 75 -11.36 2.82 -8.42
C PRO A 75 -11.09 1.37 -8.82
N GLY A 76 -11.76 0.43 -8.15
CA GLY A 76 -11.55 -1.01 -8.34
C GLY A 76 -10.26 -1.57 -7.74
N GLN A 77 -9.67 -0.89 -6.75
CA GLN A 77 -8.61 -1.43 -5.90
C GLN A 77 -9.07 -1.51 -4.44
N ALA A 78 -8.53 -2.47 -3.72
CA ALA A 78 -8.78 -2.68 -2.32
C ALA A 78 -7.46 -2.83 -1.57
N LYS A 79 -7.35 -2.22 -0.38
CA LYS A 79 -6.20 -2.42 0.51
C LYS A 79 -6.57 -3.36 1.65
N VAL A 80 -5.84 -4.46 1.76
CA VAL A 80 -5.91 -5.39 2.87
C VAL A 80 -5.04 -4.84 4.01
N CYS A 81 -5.66 -4.64 5.18
CA CYS A 81 -4.99 -4.09 6.35
C CYS A 81 -4.61 -5.23 7.31
N VAL A 82 -3.31 -5.43 7.47
CA VAL A 82 -2.71 -6.38 8.42
C VAL A 82 -1.90 -5.61 9.44
N LEU A 83 -2.10 -5.92 10.71
CA LEU A 83 -1.35 -5.35 11.83
C LEU A 83 -0.67 -6.48 12.59
N PHE A 84 0.67 -6.45 12.67
CA PHE A 84 1.48 -7.46 13.37
C PHE A 84 1.09 -8.91 13.03
N GLY A 85 0.88 -9.20 11.73
CA GLY A 85 0.49 -10.53 11.26
C GLY A 85 -0.99 -10.88 11.43
N LYS A 86 -1.80 -10.02 12.07
CA LYS A 86 -3.24 -10.20 12.21
C LYS A 86 -4.01 -9.39 11.17
N TYR A 87 -4.89 -10.05 10.42
CA TYR A 87 -5.85 -9.37 9.53
C TYR A 87 -6.85 -8.53 10.35
N ILE A 88 -6.97 -7.25 10.02
CA ILE A 88 -7.91 -6.32 10.66
C ILE A 88 -9.14 -6.06 9.79
N GLY A 89 -8.95 -5.98 8.47
CA GLY A 89 -10.01 -5.69 7.53
C GLY A 89 -9.50 -5.28 6.15
N THR A 90 -10.42 -5.00 5.24
CA THR A 90 -10.14 -4.48 3.91
C THR A 90 -10.81 -3.13 3.71
N VAL A 91 -10.08 -2.16 3.16
CA VAL A 91 -10.59 -0.85 2.73
C VAL A 91 -10.79 -0.88 1.22
N LYS A 92 -12.02 -0.66 0.74
CA LYS A 92 -12.36 -0.49 -0.70
C LYS A 92 -12.69 0.96 -1.08
N ASP A 93 -12.61 1.87 -0.11
CA ASP A 93 -12.96 3.28 -0.33
C ASP A 93 -11.93 3.98 -1.21
N GLU A 94 -12.40 4.58 -2.31
CA GLU A 94 -11.55 5.22 -3.32
C GLU A 94 -10.97 6.56 -2.85
N GLY A 95 -9.91 7.02 -3.51
CA GLY A 95 -9.27 8.31 -3.30
C GLY A 95 -8.17 8.29 -2.25
N LEU A 96 -7.83 9.48 -1.73
CA LEU A 96 -6.81 9.65 -0.71
C LEU A 96 -7.37 9.22 0.65
N ARG A 97 -6.71 8.27 1.30
CA ARG A 97 -7.13 7.67 2.57
C ARG A 97 -5.98 7.67 3.57
N TRP A 98 -6.34 7.63 4.84
CA TRP A 98 -5.38 7.48 5.92
C TRP A 98 -5.59 6.14 6.60
N ALA A 99 -4.49 5.43 6.84
CA ALA A 99 -4.45 4.20 7.61
C ALA A 99 -3.32 4.30 8.63
N ASN A 100 -3.39 3.43 9.63
CA ASN A 100 -2.35 3.36 10.62
C ASN A 100 -1.00 2.98 9.94
N PRO A 101 0.09 3.75 10.15
CA PRO A 101 1.40 3.45 9.57
C PRO A 101 1.96 2.07 9.96
N TYR A 102 1.46 1.46 11.04
CA TYR A 102 1.84 0.09 11.43
C TYR A 102 1.21 -1.01 10.56
N TYR A 103 0.35 -0.68 9.61
CA TYR A 103 -0.15 -1.68 8.67
C TYR A 103 0.94 -2.13 7.71
N ALA A 104 1.03 -3.44 7.52
CA ALA A 104 1.97 -4.03 6.58
C ALA A 104 1.73 -3.47 5.17
N LYS A 105 2.79 -2.90 4.57
CA LYS A 105 2.74 -2.39 3.19
C LYS A 105 2.98 -3.54 2.20
N THR A 106 3.93 -4.42 2.53
CA THR A 106 4.27 -5.66 1.84
C THR A 106 4.01 -6.84 2.77
N LEU A 107 3.40 -7.90 2.25
CA LEU A 107 2.93 -9.04 3.04
C LEU A 107 3.80 -10.27 2.91
N SER A 108 4.32 -10.51 1.72
CA SER A 108 5.31 -11.55 1.45
C SER A 108 6.18 -11.11 0.28
N THR A 109 7.46 -11.45 0.36
CA THR A 109 8.39 -11.31 -0.76
C THR A 109 8.93 -12.70 -1.02
N ASN A 110 8.47 -13.31 -2.09
CA ASN A 110 9.06 -14.56 -2.56
C ASN A 110 10.32 -14.19 -3.33
N VAL A 111 11.47 -14.28 -2.67
CA VAL A 111 12.76 -14.19 -3.34
C VAL A 111 12.99 -15.55 -3.98
N GLY A 112 12.84 -15.63 -5.31
CA GLY A 112 13.17 -16.83 -6.06
C GLY A 112 14.62 -17.27 -5.78
N ASP A 113 14.89 -18.56 -5.91
CA ASP A 113 16.16 -19.19 -5.53
C ASP A 113 17.36 -18.29 -5.79
N LEU A 114 18.10 -17.94 -4.73
CA LEU A 114 19.30 -17.11 -4.81
C LEU A 114 20.39 -17.76 -5.68
N SER A 115 20.24 -19.05 -6.02
CA SER A 115 21.08 -19.76 -6.98
C SER A 115 21.00 -19.19 -8.41
N SER A 116 19.90 -18.51 -8.76
CA SER A 116 19.73 -17.85 -10.07
C SER A 116 20.68 -16.65 -10.28
N LEU A 117 21.15 -16.02 -9.21
CA LEU A 117 22.19 -14.98 -9.27
C LEU A 117 23.54 -15.53 -9.78
N ALA A 118 23.84 -16.80 -9.51
CA ALA A 118 25.06 -17.45 -10.00
C ALA A 118 25.01 -17.72 -11.51
N ALA A 119 23.82 -17.75 -12.11
CA ALA A 119 23.61 -18.00 -13.54
C ALA A 119 23.54 -16.71 -14.39
N GLY A 120 23.74 -15.53 -13.78
CA GLY A 120 23.60 -14.23 -14.49
C GLY A 120 22.16 -13.90 -14.90
N VAL A 121 21.18 -14.64 -14.40
CA VAL A 121 19.75 -14.39 -14.61
C VAL A 121 19.28 -13.42 -13.53
N THR A 122 18.61 -12.33 -13.93
CA THR A 122 18.02 -11.38 -12.99
C THR A 122 16.97 -12.11 -12.16
N PRO A 123 17.13 -12.22 -10.83
CA PRO A 123 16.14 -12.91 -10.00
C PRO A 123 14.81 -12.16 -10.09
N SER A 124 13.73 -12.87 -10.47
CA SER A 124 12.38 -12.33 -10.41
C SER A 124 11.93 -12.28 -8.95
N VAL A 125 11.73 -11.06 -8.45
CA VAL A 125 11.23 -10.84 -7.09
C VAL A 125 9.73 -10.58 -7.18
N ASN A 126 8.92 -11.55 -6.75
CA ASN A 126 7.47 -11.36 -6.63
C ASN A 126 7.16 -10.74 -5.27
N VAL A 127 6.72 -9.48 -5.30
CA VAL A 127 6.33 -8.72 -4.10
C VAL A 127 4.81 -8.76 -3.95
N HIS A 128 4.32 -9.46 -2.93
CA HIS A 128 2.91 -9.41 -2.56
C HIS A 128 2.63 -8.12 -1.80
N THR A 129 2.01 -7.17 -2.50
CA THR A 129 1.55 -5.90 -1.93
C THR A 129 0.24 -6.08 -1.17
N SER A 130 -0.01 -5.19 -0.20
CA SER A 130 -1.29 -5.10 0.50
C SER A 130 -2.45 -4.59 -0.37
N ILE A 131 -2.19 -4.09 -1.59
CA ILE A 131 -3.22 -3.55 -2.49
C ILE A 131 -3.55 -4.57 -3.59
N ILE A 132 -4.81 -4.95 -3.68
CA ILE A 132 -5.32 -5.95 -4.62
C ILE A 132 -6.31 -5.30 -5.58
N SER A 133 -6.21 -5.65 -6.85
CA SER A 133 -7.17 -5.22 -7.88
C SER A 133 -8.45 -6.02 -7.76
N THR A 134 -9.59 -5.35 -7.68
CA THR A 134 -10.93 -5.95 -7.75
C THR A 134 -11.59 -5.72 -9.11
N ARG A 135 -10.84 -5.17 -10.08
CA ARG A 135 -11.30 -5.01 -11.47
C ARG A 135 -11.45 -6.37 -12.15
N ALA A 136 -12.39 -6.44 -13.09
CA ALA A 136 -12.51 -7.60 -13.96
C ALA A 136 -11.26 -7.71 -14.87
N ARG A 137 -10.78 -8.94 -15.03
CA ARG A 137 -9.68 -9.33 -15.91
C ARG A 137 -10.17 -10.44 -16.82
N THR A 138 -9.58 -10.50 -18.00
CA THR A 138 -9.89 -11.53 -18.99
C THR A 138 -8.69 -12.46 -19.09
N LEU A 139 -8.92 -13.74 -18.90
CA LEU A 139 -7.99 -14.81 -19.21
C LEU A 139 -8.41 -15.40 -20.56
N ASN A 140 -7.51 -15.35 -21.54
CA ASN A 140 -7.72 -16.00 -22.82
C ASN A 140 -7.07 -17.38 -22.75
N GLY A 141 -7.87 -18.44 -22.90
CA GLY A 141 -7.38 -19.80 -22.97
C GLY A 141 -6.72 -20.09 -24.32
N ASP A 142 -5.87 -21.11 -24.33
CA ASP A 142 -5.21 -21.57 -25.54
C ASP A 142 -6.19 -22.24 -26.50
N VAL A 143 -5.91 -22.14 -27.80
CA VAL A 143 -6.69 -22.82 -28.83
C VAL A 143 -6.35 -24.32 -28.81
N LEU A 144 -7.33 -25.16 -28.49
CA LEU A 144 -7.20 -26.60 -28.43
C LEU A 144 -7.85 -27.25 -29.65
N LYS A 145 -7.09 -28.15 -30.29
CA LYS A 145 -7.59 -29.01 -31.36
C LYS A 145 -8.22 -30.25 -30.76
N VAL A 146 -9.54 -30.34 -30.88
CA VAL A 146 -10.32 -31.48 -30.41
C VAL A 146 -11.10 -32.08 -31.58
N ASN A 147 -11.39 -33.37 -31.51
CA ASN A 147 -12.26 -34.00 -32.50
C ASN A 147 -13.71 -33.92 -32.03
N ASP A 148 -14.61 -33.48 -32.90
CA ASP A 148 -16.05 -33.59 -32.67
C ASP A 148 -16.49 -35.07 -32.75
N ARG A 149 -17.73 -35.38 -32.36
CA ARG A 149 -18.32 -36.73 -32.35
C ARG A 149 -18.19 -37.47 -33.69
N MET A 150 -18.16 -36.74 -34.82
CA MET A 150 -17.99 -37.32 -36.16
C MET A 150 -16.52 -37.51 -36.58
N GLY A 151 -15.55 -37.19 -35.72
CA GLY A 151 -14.12 -37.31 -36.01
C GLY A 151 -13.51 -36.13 -36.77
N ASN A 152 -14.28 -35.06 -37.00
CA ASN A 152 -13.77 -33.84 -37.63
C ASN A 152 -12.92 -33.05 -36.62
N PRO A 153 -11.70 -32.60 -36.99
CA PRO A 153 -10.91 -31.75 -36.13
C PRO A 153 -11.51 -30.34 -36.09
N ILE A 154 -11.81 -29.86 -34.88
CA ILE A 154 -12.27 -28.50 -34.61
C ILE A 154 -11.31 -27.82 -33.63
N GLU A 155 -11.21 -26.51 -33.74
CA GLU A 155 -10.44 -25.66 -32.83
C GLU A 155 -11.39 -24.98 -31.87
N ILE A 156 -11.20 -25.19 -30.57
CA ILE A 156 -11.96 -24.53 -29.50
C ILE A 156 -11.03 -23.66 -28.67
N ALA A 157 -11.53 -22.53 -28.20
CA ALA A 157 -10.84 -21.67 -27.24
C ALA A 157 -11.86 -21.16 -26.23
N GLU A 158 -11.41 -20.93 -25.00
CA GLU A 158 -12.24 -20.38 -23.93
C GLU A 158 -11.76 -18.97 -23.56
N VAL A 159 -12.70 -18.10 -23.22
CA VAL A 159 -12.40 -16.78 -22.66
C VAL A 159 -13.08 -16.68 -21.30
N VAL A 160 -12.28 -16.61 -20.24
CA VAL A 160 -12.76 -16.53 -18.86
C VAL A 160 -12.63 -15.10 -18.36
N VAL A 161 -13.74 -14.47 -18.02
CA VAL A 161 -13.75 -13.16 -17.34
C VAL A 161 -13.93 -13.36 -15.86
N TRP A 162 -12.96 -12.91 -15.06
CA TRP A 162 -12.95 -13.11 -13.62
C TRP A 162 -12.61 -11.82 -12.88
N ARG A 163 -12.97 -11.76 -11.59
CA ARG A 163 -12.61 -10.66 -10.69
C ARG A 163 -12.46 -11.19 -9.28
N VAL A 164 -11.59 -10.55 -8.49
CA VAL A 164 -11.45 -10.87 -7.07
C VAL A 164 -12.70 -10.38 -6.32
N SER A 165 -13.47 -11.31 -5.75
CA SER A 165 -14.63 -11.02 -4.91
C SER A 165 -14.24 -10.74 -3.46
N ASP A 166 -13.44 -11.64 -2.87
CA ASP A 166 -12.89 -11.56 -1.51
C ASP A 166 -11.37 -11.35 -1.57
N THR A 167 -10.93 -10.16 -1.17
CA THR A 167 -9.53 -9.74 -1.23
C THR A 167 -8.68 -10.39 -0.14
N ALA A 168 -9.28 -10.76 1.00
CA ALA A 168 -8.55 -11.41 2.07
C ALA A 168 -8.21 -12.85 1.68
N LYS A 169 -9.17 -13.57 1.11
CA LYS A 169 -8.94 -14.94 0.62
C LYS A 169 -7.95 -15.00 -0.53
N ALA A 170 -8.08 -14.11 -1.51
CA ALA A 170 -7.15 -14.05 -2.65
C ALA A 170 -5.68 -13.82 -2.25
N LEU A 171 -5.43 -13.32 -1.03
CA LEU A 171 -4.10 -12.97 -0.54
C LEU A 171 -3.54 -13.98 0.47
N PHE A 172 -4.40 -14.61 1.26
CA PHE A 172 -3.98 -15.51 2.34
C PHE A 172 -4.22 -16.98 2.04
N ASP A 173 -5.18 -17.32 1.17
CA ASP A 173 -5.51 -18.70 0.85
C ASP A 173 -4.73 -19.20 -0.38
N VAL A 174 -4.17 -18.29 -1.20
CA VAL A 174 -3.46 -18.59 -2.45
C VAL A 174 -2.21 -17.71 -2.55
N ASP A 175 -1.09 -18.29 -2.99
CA ASP A 175 0.17 -17.56 -3.16
C ASP A 175 0.04 -16.47 -4.25
N ASP A 176 -0.25 -16.89 -5.49
CA ASP A 176 -0.53 -15.98 -6.60
C ASP A 176 -1.91 -16.27 -7.19
N TYR A 177 -2.85 -15.39 -6.89
CA TYR A 177 -4.22 -15.51 -7.38
C TYR A 177 -4.33 -15.36 -8.90
N ASP A 178 -3.39 -14.67 -9.57
CA ASP A 178 -3.38 -14.55 -11.03
C ASP A 178 -3.00 -15.89 -11.68
N SER A 179 -1.91 -16.51 -11.20
CA SER A 179 -1.48 -17.84 -11.66
C SER A 179 -2.47 -18.94 -11.30
N TYR A 180 -3.15 -18.84 -10.14
CA TYR A 180 -4.14 -19.82 -9.72
C TYR A 180 -5.33 -19.91 -10.68
N VAL A 181 -5.82 -18.79 -11.20
CA VAL A 181 -6.92 -18.78 -12.18
C VAL A 181 -6.48 -19.39 -13.52
N ALA A 182 -5.21 -19.25 -13.89
CA ALA A 182 -4.68 -19.83 -15.13
C ALA A 182 -4.47 -21.35 -15.07
N MET A 183 -4.36 -21.94 -13.87
CA MET A 183 -4.15 -23.38 -13.69
C MET A 183 -5.44 -24.21 -13.66
N GLN A 184 -6.61 -23.57 -13.58
CA GLN A 184 -7.90 -24.25 -13.44
C GLN A 184 -8.54 -24.55 -14.81
#